data_AF-A0A814NPE2-F1
#
_entry.id   AF-A0A814NPE2-F1
#
_cell.length_a   1.000
_cell.length_b   1.000
_cell.length_c   1.000
_cell.angle_alpha   90.00
_cell.angle_beta   90.00
_cell.angle_gamma   90.00
#
_symmetry.space_group_name_H-M   'P 1'
#
loop_
_entity.id
_entity.type
_entity.pdbx_description
1 polymer ?
#
loop_
_entity_poly.entity_id
_entity_poly.type
_entity_poly.pdbx_seq_one_letter_code
_entity_poly.pdbx_strand_id
1 'polypeptide(L)'
;MAETHEFHFDDDGINSERIVNDEYQVTNEFFCTICQSLLWKPKSCASCQHLFCDKCIQKWKRINSTSCPFCCTQYEEKRVSPYIHSLLGRLSIRCRNSSFGCTEILSYNSLEQHETNECQYPTKQCHICGKYRLIDAIDQHQSSCNPALIECRTCKHLVDPESLSQHMSECFQAGLDDFIDRMTPINTPAALPLQGNNGNTFDRLINLPHQWLSSCTNYIFPSVLWFCNYFTIFYFFGNINTKLSFYFYVSIIYLYYFVYWII
;
A
#
# COMPACT_ATOMS: atom_id res chain seq x y z
N MET A 1 0.15 18.20 36.89
CA MET A 1 0.88 18.24 35.61
C MET A 1 -0.17 18.01 34.55
N ALA A 2 -0.46 19.02 33.74
CA ALA A 2 -1.50 18.94 32.73
C ALA A 2 -1.03 18.01 31.61
N GLU A 3 -1.73 16.89 31.42
CA GLU A 3 -1.54 16.04 30.26
C GLU A 3 -2.02 16.85 29.04
N THR A 4 -1.07 17.33 28.25
CA THR A 4 -1.35 17.85 26.93
C THR A 4 -1.87 16.70 26.10
N HIS A 5 -3.19 16.60 25.95
CA HIS A 5 -3.82 15.77 24.94
C HIS A 5 -3.32 16.25 23.58
N GLU A 6 -2.23 15.67 23.10
CA GLU A 6 -1.74 15.88 21.74
C GLU A 6 -2.83 15.41 20.79
N PHE A 7 -3.44 16.36 20.10
CA PHE A 7 -4.47 16.08 19.12
C PHE A 7 -3.85 15.31 17.94
N HIS A 8 -3.98 13.99 17.98
CA HIS A 8 -3.71 13.15 16.84
C HIS A 8 -4.85 13.33 15.84
N PHE A 9 -4.72 14.29 14.92
CA PHE A 9 -5.35 14.21 13.59
C PHE A 9 -4.97 12.84 13.00
N ASP A 10 -5.84 11.85 13.16
CA ASP A 10 -5.63 10.49 12.64
C ASP A 10 -5.45 10.52 11.12
N ASP A 11 -4.89 9.43 10.57
CA ASP A 11 -4.32 9.28 9.21
C ASP A 11 -5.25 9.64 8.02
N ASP A 12 -6.51 10.03 8.25
CA ASP A 12 -7.56 10.18 7.21
C ASP A 12 -7.67 11.59 6.58
N GLY A 13 -7.07 12.63 7.17
CA GLY A 13 -7.15 14.00 6.66
C GLY A 13 -8.59 14.58 6.60
N ILE A 14 -8.76 15.76 6.00
CA ILE A 14 -10.08 16.39 5.82
C ILE A 14 -10.63 16.01 4.44
N ASN A 15 -11.68 15.18 4.39
CA ASN A 15 -12.33 14.75 3.15
C ASN A 15 -13.05 15.91 2.43
N SER A 16 -13.01 15.93 1.09
CA SER A 16 -13.64 16.94 0.24
C SER A 16 -15.16 17.06 0.46
N GLU A 17 -15.85 15.96 0.80
CA GLU A 17 -17.30 15.93 1.06
C GLU A 17 -17.73 16.82 2.24
N ARG A 18 -16.78 17.20 3.10
CA ARG A 18 -17.04 18.07 4.26
C ARG A 18 -17.02 19.55 3.90
N ILE A 19 -16.58 19.93 2.71
CA ILE A 19 -16.47 21.33 2.29
C ILE A 19 -17.86 21.78 1.80
N VAL A 20 -18.41 22.82 2.44
CA VAL A 20 -19.78 23.31 2.17
C VAL A 20 -19.80 24.37 1.08
N ASN A 21 -18.84 25.30 1.11
CA ASN A 21 -18.75 26.39 0.14
C ASN A 21 -17.69 26.08 -0.92
N ASP A 22 -18.14 25.60 -2.08
CA ASP A 22 -17.32 25.49 -3.31
C ASP A 22 -17.41 26.74 -4.20
N GLU A 23 -17.96 27.85 -3.67
CA GLU A 23 -18.02 29.13 -4.39
C GLU A 23 -16.64 29.62 -4.87
N TYR A 24 -15.56 29.10 -4.28
CA TYR A 24 -14.18 29.46 -4.58
C TYR A 24 -13.47 28.51 -5.54
N GLN A 25 -14.15 27.52 -6.11
CA GLN A 25 -13.56 26.45 -6.93
C GLN A 25 -12.38 25.83 -6.19
N VAL A 26 -12.65 24.86 -5.32
CA VAL A 26 -11.58 24.12 -4.64
C VAL A 26 -10.74 23.40 -5.71
N THR A 27 -9.62 24.00 -6.08
CA THR A 27 -8.69 23.43 -7.05
C THR A 27 -7.97 22.23 -6.45
N ASN A 28 -7.47 21.34 -7.32
CA ASN A 28 -6.67 20.19 -6.93
C ASN A 28 -5.40 20.58 -6.13
N GLU A 29 -5.00 21.85 -6.18
CA GLU A 29 -3.86 22.41 -5.43
C GLU A 29 -4.09 22.43 -3.91
N PHE A 30 -5.34 22.36 -3.45
CA PHE A 30 -5.67 22.30 -2.03
C PHE A 30 -5.62 20.88 -1.45
N PHE A 31 -5.38 19.88 -2.28
CA PHE A 31 -5.35 18.49 -1.85
C PHE A 31 -3.90 18.00 -1.73
N CYS A 32 -3.63 17.27 -0.66
CA CYS A 32 -2.34 16.66 -0.43
C CYS A 32 -2.10 15.54 -1.44
N THR A 33 -0.93 15.53 -2.08
CA THR A 33 -0.60 14.46 -3.05
C THR A 33 -0.37 13.09 -2.42
N ILE A 34 -0.15 13.03 -1.09
CA ILE A 34 0.06 11.78 -0.35
C ILE A 34 -1.28 11.18 0.12
N CYS A 35 -2.08 11.94 0.86
CA CYS A 35 -3.34 11.44 1.43
C CYS A 35 -4.58 11.75 0.59
N GLN A 36 -4.45 12.57 -0.47
CA GLN A 36 -5.54 12.99 -1.36
C GLN A 36 -6.68 13.76 -0.66
N SER A 37 -6.51 14.09 0.62
CA SER A 37 -7.42 14.91 1.43
C SER A 37 -6.99 16.38 1.42
N LEU A 38 -7.90 17.28 1.83
CA LEU A 38 -7.62 18.71 1.96
C LEU A 38 -6.40 18.94 2.87
N LEU A 39 -5.50 19.83 2.43
CA LEU A 39 -4.23 20.10 3.07
C LEU A 39 -4.37 20.52 4.54
N TRP A 40 -3.72 19.80 5.45
CA TRP A 40 -3.65 20.13 6.86
C TRP A 40 -2.25 20.63 7.25
N LYS A 41 -2.16 21.88 7.74
CA LYS A 41 -0.89 22.56 8.09
C LYS A 41 0.13 22.39 6.95
N PRO A 42 -0.14 22.90 5.73
CA PRO A 42 0.59 22.52 4.53
C PRO A 42 2.07 22.87 4.58
N LYS A 43 2.87 22.04 3.91
CA LYS A 43 4.30 22.20 3.65
C LYS A 43 4.56 22.13 2.15
N SER A 44 5.49 22.92 1.63
CA SER A 44 5.85 22.93 0.21
C SER A 44 7.26 22.39 0.01
N CYS A 45 7.48 21.67 -1.08
CA CYS A 45 8.83 21.34 -1.53
C CYS A 45 9.46 22.55 -2.24
N ALA A 46 10.68 22.95 -1.86
CA ALA A 46 11.37 24.08 -2.48
C ALA A 46 11.61 23.89 -3.99
N SER A 47 11.89 22.65 -4.40
CA SER A 47 12.28 22.30 -5.77
C SER A 47 11.09 22.17 -6.73
N CYS A 48 10.04 21.45 -6.34
CA CYS A 48 8.88 21.19 -7.21
C CYS A 48 7.59 21.89 -6.79
N GLN A 49 7.59 22.62 -5.67
CA GLN A 49 6.47 23.41 -5.17
C GLN A 49 5.20 22.62 -4.80
N HIS A 50 5.19 21.30 -4.94
CA HIS A 50 4.10 20.43 -4.48
C HIS A 50 3.84 20.59 -2.98
N LEU A 51 2.55 20.52 -2.63
CA LEU A 51 2.04 20.71 -1.28
C LEU A 51 1.70 19.38 -0.62
N PHE A 52 2.00 19.29 0.68
CA PHE A 52 1.78 18.10 1.51
C PHE A 52 1.24 18.52 2.87
N CYS A 53 0.44 17.68 3.52
CA CYS A 53 0.13 17.87 4.94
C CYS A 53 1.39 17.68 5.80
N ASP A 54 1.48 18.40 6.91
CA ASP A 54 2.61 18.31 7.85
C ASP A 54 2.89 16.85 8.28
N LYS A 55 1.84 16.13 8.69
CA LYS A 55 1.96 14.71 9.09
C LYS A 55 2.39 13.80 7.95
N CYS A 56 1.83 14.02 6.75
CA CYS A 56 2.13 13.19 5.58
C CYS A 56 3.62 13.28 5.21
N ILE A 57 4.16 14.50 5.16
CA ILE A 57 5.57 14.67 4.82
C ILE A 57 6.50 14.22 5.95
N GLN A 58 6.12 14.40 7.21
CA GLN A 58 6.88 13.86 8.35
C GLN A 58 6.92 12.32 8.34
N LYS A 59 5.79 11.66 8.00
CA LYS A 59 5.74 10.19 7.84
C LYS A 59 6.65 9.75 6.69
N TRP A 60 6.61 10.45 5.56
CA TRP A 60 7.50 10.18 4.43
C TRP A 60 8.97 10.32 4.83
N LYS A 61 9.37 11.42 5.47
CA LYS A 61 10.75 11.67 5.91
C LYS A 61 11.29 10.59 6.85
N ARG A 62 10.42 9.92 7.63
CA ARG A 62 10.81 8.79 8.49
C ARG A 62 11.14 7.52 7.70
N ILE A 63 10.50 7.32 6.54
CA ILE A 63 10.68 6.14 5.69
C ILE A 63 11.80 6.40 4.66
N ASN A 64 11.78 7.58 4.05
CA ASN A 64 12.68 7.99 2.98
C ASN A 64 13.08 9.46 3.21
N SER A 65 14.24 9.65 3.82
CA SER A 65 14.65 10.94 4.42
C SER A 65 15.07 12.00 3.40
N THR A 66 15.46 11.58 2.20
CA THR A 66 16.11 12.47 1.23
C THR A 66 15.25 12.79 0.03
N SER A 67 14.39 11.89 -0.44
CA SER A 67 13.65 12.08 -1.69
C SER A 67 12.29 12.76 -1.49
N CYS A 68 11.83 13.48 -2.51
CA CYS A 68 10.48 14.05 -2.52
C CYS A 68 9.47 12.95 -2.90
N PRO A 69 8.32 12.87 -2.19
CA PRO A 69 7.28 11.87 -2.46
C PRO A 69 6.69 11.93 -3.87
N PHE A 70 6.83 13.06 -4.57
CA PHE A 70 6.16 13.29 -5.85
C PHE A 70 7.12 13.17 -7.05
N CYS A 71 8.18 13.98 -7.11
CA CYS A 71 8.97 14.06 -8.35
C CYS A 71 10.45 14.46 -8.21
N CYS A 72 10.92 14.90 -7.03
CA CYS A 72 12.30 15.39 -6.87
C CYS A 72 13.23 14.40 -6.17
N THR A 73 14.48 14.40 -6.63
CA THR A 73 15.58 13.62 -6.04
C THR A 73 15.89 14.05 -4.60
N GLN A 74 15.69 15.33 -4.28
CA GLN A 74 15.89 15.87 -2.93
C GLN A 74 14.66 16.68 -2.47
N TYR A 75 14.15 16.37 -1.27
CA TYR A 75 13.13 17.16 -0.60
C TYR A 75 13.76 18.24 0.27
N GLU A 76 13.41 19.49 0.00
CA GLU A 76 13.74 20.63 0.85
C GLU A 76 12.44 21.31 1.27
N GLU A 77 12.24 21.48 2.57
CA GLU A 77 11.01 22.07 3.10
C GLU A 77 11.04 23.59 2.96
N LYS A 78 10.00 24.14 2.33
CA LYS A 78 9.76 25.58 2.19
C LYS A 78 8.43 25.95 2.82
N ARG A 79 8.38 27.16 3.38
CA ARG A 79 7.12 27.77 3.84
C ARG A 79 6.19 27.95 2.66
N VAL A 80 4.93 27.59 2.87
CA VAL A 80 3.88 27.75 1.88
C VAL A 80 3.57 29.24 1.69
N SER A 81 3.19 29.62 0.47
CA SER A 81 2.76 30.99 0.17
C SER A 81 1.61 31.42 1.09
N PRO A 82 1.64 32.65 1.65
CA PRO A 82 0.52 33.18 2.44
C PRO A 82 -0.83 33.15 1.70
N TYR A 83 -0.79 33.18 0.37
CA TYR A 83 -1.97 33.05 -0.49
C TYR A 83 -2.73 31.73 -0.22
N ILE A 84 -2.04 30.60 -0.13
CA ILE A 84 -2.67 29.29 0.14
C ILE A 84 -3.32 29.28 1.53
N HIS A 85 -2.66 29.86 2.53
CA HIS A 85 -3.24 29.98 3.88
C HIS A 85 -4.50 30.85 3.89
N SER A 86 -4.48 31.97 3.15
CA SER A 86 -5.64 32.84 3.01
C SER A 86 -6.81 32.13 2.33
N LEU A 87 -6.53 31.33 1.29
CA LEU A 87 -7.55 30.55 0.59
C LEU A 87 -8.13 29.43 1.46
N LEU A 88 -7.29 28.65 2.14
CA LEU A 88 -7.74 27.63 3.08
C LEU A 88 -8.62 28.25 4.17
N GLY A 89 -8.26 29.42 4.70
CA GLY A 89 -9.03 30.14 5.71
C GLY A 89 -10.45 30.55 5.28
N ARG A 90 -10.72 30.64 3.97
CA ARG A 90 -12.05 30.96 3.43
C ARG A 90 -12.96 29.75 3.28
N LEU A 91 -12.42 28.53 3.40
CA LEU A 91 -13.20 27.32 3.29
C LEU A 91 -14.12 27.15 4.50
N SER A 92 -15.38 26.85 4.21
CA SER A 92 -16.37 26.45 5.20
C SER A 92 -16.44 24.92 5.23
N ILE A 93 -16.09 24.33 6.37
CA ILE A 93 -15.91 22.90 6.55
C ILE A 93 -16.88 22.42 7.63
N ARG A 94 -17.66 21.40 7.32
CA ARG A 94 -18.54 20.73 8.27
C ARG A 94 -17.73 19.91 9.26
N CYS A 95 -18.11 19.96 10.54
CA CYS A 95 -17.51 19.13 11.59
C CYS A 95 -17.52 17.64 11.18
N ARG A 96 -16.44 16.91 11.47
CA ARG A 96 -16.35 15.47 11.17
C ARG A 96 -17.44 14.65 11.88
N ASN A 97 -17.97 15.18 12.98
CA ASN A 97 -19.00 14.53 13.79
C ASN A 97 -20.42 14.86 13.34
N SER A 98 -20.58 15.38 12.12
CA SER A 98 -21.91 15.71 11.63
C SER A 98 -22.84 14.51 11.48
N SER A 99 -22.29 13.34 11.15
CA SER A 99 -23.04 12.09 11.16
C SER A 99 -23.58 11.69 12.54
N PHE A 100 -23.03 12.25 13.62
CA PHE A 100 -23.44 11.98 14.99
C PHE A 100 -24.35 13.07 15.59
N GLY A 101 -24.62 14.14 14.84
CA GLY A 101 -25.53 15.22 15.27
C GLY A 101 -24.92 16.62 15.27
N CYS A 102 -23.61 16.78 15.03
CA CYS A 102 -23.01 18.10 14.97
C CYS A 102 -23.42 18.86 13.69
N THR A 103 -24.04 20.02 13.82
CA THR A 103 -24.51 20.85 12.69
C THR A 103 -23.59 22.04 12.40
N GLU A 104 -22.50 22.18 13.16
CA GLU A 104 -21.55 23.29 13.04
C GLU A 104 -20.80 23.27 11.70
N ILE A 105 -20.73 24.45 11.08
CA ILE A 105 -19.94 24.74 9.89
C ILE A 105 -18.87 25.74 10.29
N LEU A 106 -17.61 25.34 10.13
CA LEU A 106 -16.47 26.01 10.73
C LEU A 106 -15.51 26.49 9.66
N SER A 107 -14.73 27.51 9.97
CA SER A 107 -13.58 27.88 9.14
C SER A 107 -12.45 26.85 9.29
N TYR A 108 -11.55 26.78 8.33
CA TYR A 108 -10.34 25.95 8.43
C TYR A 108 -9.54 26.19 9.72
N ASN A 109 -9.44 27.44 10.17
CA ASN A 109 -8.65 27.80 11.35
C ASN A 109 -9.32 27.39 12.68
N SER A 110 -10.65 27.43 12.74
CA SER A 110 -11.40 27.10 13.96
C SER A 110 -11.74 25.61 14.07
N LEU A 111 -11.49 24.83 13.01
CA LEU A 111 -11.85 23.41 12.95
C LEU A 111 -11.16 22.56 14.03
N GLU A 112 -9.85 22.74 14.23
CA GLU A 112 -9.07 21.97 15.22
C GLU A 112 -9.57 22.23 16.64
N GLN A 113 -9.81 23.49 16.99
CA GLN A 113 -10.30 23.86 18.31
C GLN A 113 -11.68 23.25 18.58
N HIS A 114 -12.60 23.35 17.61
CA HIS A 114 -13.93 22.79 17.76
C HIS A 114 -13.88 21.26 17.92
N GLU A 115 -13.23 20.56 16.99
CA GLU A 115 -13.21 19.08 16.98
C GLU A 115 -12.50 18.48 18.20
N THR A 116 -11.58 19.24 18.82
CA THR A 116 -10.84 18.77 20.01
C THR A 116 -11.56 19.11 21.31
N ASN A 117 -12.07 20.33 21.47
CA ASN A 117 -12.43 20.86 22.79
C ASN A 117 -13.88 21.36 22.92
N GLU A 118 -14.57 21.67 21.81
CA GLU A 118 -15.86 22.37 21.86
C GLU A 118 -17.02 21.54 21.28
N CYS A 119 -16.71 20.49 20.52
CA CYS A 119 -17.71 19.65 19.89
C CYS A 119 -18.53 18.89 20.95
N GLN A 120 -19.84 19.11 20.93
CA GLN A 120 -20.81 18.43 21.82
C GLN A 120 -20.94 16.93 21.53
N TYR A 121 -20.44 16.48 20.39
CA TYR A 121 -20.48 15.09 19.94
C TYR A 121 -19.07 14.56 19.76
N PRO A 122 -18.23 14.52 20.81
CA PRO A 122 -16.83 14.11 20.67
C PRO A 122 -16.77 12.63 20.28
N THR A 123 -15.89 12.32 19.34
CA THR A 123 -15.72 10.94 18.84
C THR A 123 -14.28 10.50 18.96
N LYS A 124 -14.09 9.19 19.13
CA LYS A 124 -12.78 8.54 19.11
C LYS A 124 -12.79 7.36 18.14
N GLN A 125 -11.66 7.10 17.51
CA GLN A 125 -11.49 5.93 16.63
C GLN A 125 -11.46 4.66 17.47
N CYS A 126 -12.26 3.66 17.11
CA CYS A 126 -12.22 2.35 17.74
C CYS A 126 -10.97 1.59 17.31
N HIS A 127 -10.18 1.07 18.25
CA HIS A 127 -8.97 0.31 17.94
C HIS A 127 -9.27 -1.09 17.34
N ILE A 128 -10.50 -1.57 17.43
CA ILE A 128 -10.91 -2.89 16.92
C ILE A 128 -11.35 -2.78 15.46
N CYS A 129 -12.33 -1.91 15.16
CA CYS A 129 -12.87 -1.77 13.80
C CYS A 129 -12.34 -0.56 13.03
N GLY A 130 -11.53 0.31 13.63
CA GLY A 130 -11.02 1.52 13.00
C GLY A 130 -12.06 2.61 12.72
N LYS A 131 -13.35 2.40 13.05
CA LYS A 131 -14.42 3.39 12.82
C LYS A 131 -14.55 4.37 13.97
N TYR A 132 -14.93 5.61 13.67
CA TYR A 132 -15.23 6.63 14.69
C TYR A 132 -16.54 6.33 15.40
N ARG A 133 -16.55 6.52 16.73
CA ARG A 133 -17.72 6.39 17.59
C ARG A 133 -17.73 7.50 18.63
N LEU A 134 -18.91 7.86 19.12
CA LEU A 134 -19.05 8.77 20.26
C LEU A 134 -18.29 8.22 21.47
N ILE A 135 -17.60 9.10 22.20
CA ILE A 135 -16.82 8.72 23.38
C ILE A 135 -17.72 7.99 24.40
N ASP A 136 -18.91 8.51 24.66
CA ASP A 136 -19.84 7.92 25.64
C ASP A 136 -20.30 6.49 25.28
N ALA A 137 -20.28 6.15 23.99
CA ALA A 137 -20.71 4.85 23.49
C ALA A 137 -19.54 3.91 23.13
N ILE A 138 -18.28 4.34 23.30
CA ILE A 138 -17.12 3.58 22.82
C ILE A 138 -16.90 2.30 23.61
N ASP A 139 -17.11 2.32 24.94
CA ASP A 139 -16.89 1.16 25.80
C ASP A 139 -17.92 0.06 25.50
N GLN A 140 -19.20 0.45 25.36
CA GLN A 140 -20.25 -0.47 24.95
C GLN A 140 -19.99 -1.02 23.54
N HIS A 141 -19.55 -0.17 22.62
CA HIS A 141 -19.17 -0.62 21.28
C HIS A 141 -18.03 -1.63 21.33
N GLN A 142 -16.95 -1.37 22.08
CA GLN A 142 -15.78 -2.25 22.16
C GLN A 142 -16.12 -3.66 22.65
N SER A 143 -17.05 -3.79 23.60
CA SER A 143 -17.52 -5.10 24.08
C SER A 143 -18.27 -5.95 23.05
N SER A 144 -18.79 -5.31 21.99
CA SER A 144 -19.56 -5.97 20.92
C SER A 144 -18.99 -5.67 19.52
N CYS A 145 -17.76 -5.18 19.43
CA CYS A 145 -17.16 -4.71 18.20
C CYS A 145 -16.48 -5.85 17.45
N ASN A 146 -16.85 -6.03 16.19
CA ASN A 146 -16.12 -6.89 15.27
C ASN A 146 -15.06 -6.08 14.50
N PRO A 147 -13.89 -6.68 14.21
CA PRO A 147 -12.87 -6.03 13.41
C PRO A 147 -13.37 -5.71 12.00
N ALA A 148 -12.76 -4.69 11.37
CA ALA A 148 -13.14 -4.33 10.00
C ALA A 148 -12.67 -5.40 9.02
N LEU A 149 -13.58 -5.82 8.13
CA LEU A 149 -13.25 -6.71 7.03
C LEU A 149 -12.26 -6.04 6.07
N ILE A 150 -11.30 -6.80 5.58
CA ILE A 150 -10.27 -6.37 4.64
C ILE A 150 -10.64 -6.89 3.25
N GLU A 151 -10.66 -6.01 2.25
CA GLU A 151 -10.83 -6.42 0.86
C GLU A 151 -9.55 -7.10 0.34
N CYS A 152 -9.67 -8.36 -0.07
CA CYS A 152 -8.60 -9.09 -0.73
C CYS A 152 -8.32 -8.47 -2.11
N ARG A 153 -7.06 -8.11 -2.39
CA ARG A 153 -6.69 -7.51 -3.69
C ARG A 153 -6.79 -8.49 -4.86
N THR A 154 -6.70 -9.79 -4.58
CA THR A 154 -6.69 -10.85 -5.58
C THR A 154 -8.11 -11.28 -5.98
N CYS A 155 -8.95 -11.64 -5.00
CA CYS A 155 -10.31 -12.14 -5.27
C CYS A 155 -11.44 -11.14 -4.96
N LYS A 156 -11.11 -9.96 -4.43
CA LYS A 156 -12.09 -8.89 -4.09
C LYS A 156 -13.09 -9.25 -2.99
N HIS A 157 -12.94 -10.39 -2.34
CA HIS A 157 -13.76 -10.75 -1.19
C HIS A 157 -13.34 -9.97 0.07
N LEU A 158 -14.33 -9.68 0.91
CA LEU A 158 -14.14 -9.11 2.24
C LEU A 158 -13.82 -10.24 3.23
N VAL A 159 -12.70 -10.11 3.93
CA VAL A 159 -12.10 -11.17 4.74
C VAL A 159 -11.87 -10.66 6.15
N ASP A 160 -12.22 -11.47 7.15
CA ASP A 160 -11.93 -11.15 8.55
C ASP A 160 -10.42 -11.14 8.78
N PRO A 161 -9.85 -10.15 9.50
CA PRO A 161 -8.42 -10.07 9.74
C PRO A 161 -7.81 -11.34 10.36
N GLU A 162 -8.56 -12.05 11.20
CA GLU A 162 -8.13 -13.33 11.80
C GLU A 162 -7.98 -14.43 10.75
N SER A 163 -8.88 -14.47 9.75
CA SER A 163 -8.88 -15.44 8.67
C SER A 163 -7.99 -15.05 7.48
N LEU A 164 -7.39 -13.85 7.52
CA LEU A 164 -6.67 -13.29 6.38
C LEU A 164 -5.49 -14.16 5.94
N SER A 165 -4.73 -14.73 6.87
CA SER A 165 -3.58 -15.57 6.56
C SER A 165 -4.00 -16.85 5.80
N GLN A 166 -5.05 -17.51 6.27
CA GLN A 166 -5.60 -18.70 5.64
C GLN A 166 -6.20 -18.35 4.27
N HIS A 167 -7.03 -17.31 4.20
CA HIS A 167 -7.59 -16.82 2.95
C HIS A 167 -6.51 -16.47 1.92
N MET A 168 -5.42 -15.80 2.32
CA MET A 168 -4.32 -15.47 1.40
C MET A 168 -3.69 -16.72 0.79
N SER A 169 -3.52 -17.79 1.57
CA SER A 169 -2.98 -19.06 1.07
C SER A 169 -3.93 -19.75 0.09
N GLU A 170 -5.23 -19.83 0.42
CA GLU A 170 -6.25 -20.48 -0.40
C GLU A 170 -6.55 -19.67 -1.67
N CYS A 171 -6.68 -18.35 -1.54
CA CYS A 171 -6.93 -17.43 -2.64
C CYS A 171 -5.75 -17.39 -3.63
N PHE A 172 -4.51 -17.49 -3.14
CA PHE A 172 -3.34 -17.55 -4.00
C PHE A 172 -3.25 -18.89 -4.74
N GLN A 173 -3.49 -20.00 -4.04
CA GLN A 173 -3.53 -21.33 -4.66
C GLN A 173 -4.63 -21.44 -5.72
N ALA A 174 -5.85 -20.99 -5.42
CA ALA A 174 -6.95 -20.98 -6.39
C ALA A 174 -6.65 -20.12 -7.63
N GLY A 175 -5.95 -18.99 -7.46
CA GLY A 175 -5.49 -18.17 -8.57
C GLY A 175 -4.41 -18.83 -9.43
N LEU A 176 -3.52 -19.61 -8.80
CA LEU A 176 -2.53 -20.43 -9.51
C LEU A 176 -3.18 -21.57 -10.27
N ASP A 177 -4.16 -22.26 -9.67
CA ASP A 177 -4.88 -23.36 -10.31
C ASP A 177 -5.68 -22.88 -11.52
N ASP A 178 -6.42 -21.76 -11.43
CA ASP A 178 -7.13 -21.17 -12.59
C ASP A 178 -6.15 -20.74 -13.69
N PHE A 179 -4.97 -20.20 -13.32
CA PHE A 179 -3.93 -19.87 -14.28
C PHE A 179 -3.37 -21.11 -14.98
N ILE A 180 -3.11 -22.18 -14.24
CA ILE A 180 -2.61 -23.45 -14.78
C ILE A 180 -3.66 -24.09 -15.69
N ASP A 181 -4.93 -24.15 -15.28
CA ASP A 181 -6.02 -24.73 -16.07
C ASP A 181 -6.19 -24.02 -17.42
N ARG A 182 -6.07 -22.68 -17.46
CA ARG A 182 -6.09 -21.90 -18.71
C ARG A 182 -4.87 -22.15 -19.60
N MET A 183 -3.75 -22.60 -19.02
CA MET A 183 -2.51 -22.92 -19.73
C MET A 183 -2.44 -24.38 -20.15
N THR A 184 -3.29 -25.25 -19.61
CA THR A 184 -3.38 -26.65 -20.05
C THR A 184 -4.24 -26.77 -21.33
N PRO A 185 -3.67 -27.21 -22.46
CA PRO A 185 -4.48 -27.51 -23.64
C PRO A 185 -5.39 -28.71 -23.37
N ILE A 186 -6.67 -28.57 -23.74
CA ILE A 186 -7.65 -29.67 -23.75
C ILE A 186 -7.10 -30.80 -24.62
N ASN A 187 -6.59 -31.86 -24.01
CA ASN A 187 -6.27 -33.08 -24.73
C ASN A 187 -7.42 -34.08 -24.58
N THR A 188 -8.06 -34.36 -25.71
CA THR A 188 -9.04 -35.43 -25.93
C THR A 188 -8.52 -36.83 -25.51
N PRO A 189 -9.43 -37.78 -25.21
CA PRO A 189 -9.12 -38.96 -24.41
C PRO A 189 -8.67 -40.16 -25.27
N ALA A 190 -7.62 -40.86 -24.84
CA ALA A 190 -7.48 -42.31 -25.03
C ALA A 190 -6.31 -42.90 -24.22
N ALA A 191 -6.59 -44.06 -23.61
CA ALA A 191 -5.68 -45.13 -23.16
C ALA A 191 -5.33 -45.23 -21.64
N LEU A 192 -6.18 -46.00 -20.95
CA LEU A 192 -5.92 -47.15 -20.04
C LEU A 192 -5.11 -46.98 -18.72
N PRO A 193 -5.43 -47.80 -17.69
CA PRO A 193 -5.24 -47.45 -16.30
C PRO A 193 -3.91 -47.94 -15.74
N LEU A 194 -3.25 -47.10 -14.94
CA LEU A 194 -2.27 -47.55 -13.96
C LEU A 194 -2.77 -47.19 -12.57
N GLN A 195 -2.99 -48.25 -11.79
CA GLN A 195 -3.40 -48.20 -10.39
C GLN A 195 -2.32 -47.52 -9.54
N GLY A 196 -2.79 -46.66 -8.62
CA GLY A 196 -2.22 -46.43 -7.29
C GLY A 196 -0.81 -45.85 -7.21
N ASN A 197 -0.71 -44.54 -6.94
CA ASN A 197 0.17 -44.09 -5.87
C ASN A 197 -0.25 -42.71 -5.33
N ASN A 198 -0.31 -42.60 -4.01
CA ASN A 198 -0.44 -41.32 -3.31
C ASN A 198 0.87 -40.55 -3.50
N GLY A 199 0.87 -39.51 -4.34
CA GLY A 199 2.04 -38.69 -4.63
C GLY A 199 1.64 -37.24 -4.83
N ASN A 200 2.39 -36.35 -4.18
CA ASN A 200 2.17 -34.92 -4.10
C ASN A 200 2.13 -34.29 -5.50
N THR A 201 1.29 -33.27 -5.68
CA THR A 201 1.10 -32.50 -6.93
C THR A 201 2.41 -31.97 -7.56
N PHE A 202 3.50 -31.95 -6.81
CA PHE A 202 4.84 -31.56 -7.26
C PHE A 202 5.47 -32.52 -8.28
N ASP A 203 5.19 -33.84 -8.21
CA ASP A 203 5.78 -34.82 -9.13
C ASP A 203 5.19 -34.74 -10.55
N ARG A 204 4.00 -34.12 -10.69
CA ARG A 204 3.37 -33.88 -11.99
C ARG A 204 4.08 -32.79 -12.81
N LEU A 205 4.83 -31.89 -12.16
CA LEU A 205 5.58 -30.83 -12.84
C LEU A 205 6.90 -31.34 -13.46
N ILE A 206 7.44 -32.47 -13.00
CA ILE A 206 8.77 -32.96 -13.39
C ILE A 206 8.75 -33.69 -14.76
N ASN A 207 7.58 -34.11 -15.25
CA ASN A 207 7.45 -34.92 -16.48
C ASN A 207 6.83 -34.19 -17.68
N LEU A 208 6.89 -32.86 -17.75
CA LEU A 208 6.46 -32.13 -18.94
C LEU A 208 7.55 -32.21 -20.05
N PRO A 209 7.20 -32.62 -21.28
CA PRO A 209 8.16 -32.73 -22.37
C PRO A 209 8.69 -31.37 -22.83
N HIS A 210 9.96 -31.39 -23.21
CA HIS A 210 10.90 -30.31 -23.53
C HIS A 210 10.52 -29.36 -24.70
N GLN A 211 9.27 -28.90 -24.81
CA GLN A 211 8.82 -28.07 -25.95
C GLN A 211 8.35 -26.64 -25.60
N TRP A 212 8.40 -26.22 -24.33
CA TRP A 212 7.88 -24.90 -23.91
C TRP A 212 8.91 -23.75 -23.86
N LEU A 213 10.16 -23.96 -24.32
CA LEU A 213 11.16 -22.88 -24.32
C LEU A 213 11.08 -21.92 -25.52
N SER A 214 10.16 -22.12 -26.48
CA SER A 214 10.06 -21.26 -27.66
C SER A 214 9.01 -20.14 -27.60
N SER A 215 8.11 -20.14 -26.60
CA SER A 215 7.02 -19.13 -26.51
C SER A 215 7.20 -18.06 -25.44
N CYS A 216 8.22 -18.16 -24.58
CA CYS A 216 8.45 -17.19 -23.50
C CYS A 216 9.35 -15.99 -23.91
N THR A 217 9.76 -15.86 -25.17
CA THR A 217 10.70 -14.82 -25.61
C THR A 217 10.09 -13.42 -25.76
N ASN A 218 8.77 -13.26 -25.61
CA ASN A 218 8.13 -11.96 -25.89
C ASN A 218 7.56 -11.20 -24.68
N TYR A 219 7.59 -11.72 -23.44
CA TYR A 219 6.97 -11.03 -22.29
C TYR A 219 7.68 -11.17 -20.94
N ILE A 220 8.99 -11.44 -20.93
CA ILE A 220 9.74 -11.51 -19.67
C ILE A 220 10.83 -10.43 -19.66
N PHE A 221 10.65 -9.43 -18.79
CA PHE A 221 11.63 -8.39 -18.50
C PHE A 221 13.00 -9.04 -18.13
N PRO A 222 14.14 -8.45 -18.52
CA PRO A 222 15.48 -9.03 -18.32
C PRO A 222 15.81 -9.39 -16.85
N SER A 223 15.13 -8.78 -15.88
CA SER A 223 15.28 -9.06 -14.46
C SER A 223 14.72 -10.41 -14.02
N VAL A 224 13.66 -10.92 -14.68
CA VAL A 224 13.01 -12.19 -14.29
C VAL A 224 13.74 -13.41 -14.86
N LEU A 225 14.36 -13.27 -16.03
CA LEU A 225 15.28 -14.29 -16.57
C LEU A 225 16.50 -14.50 -15.67
N TRP A 226 16.96 -13.45 -14.97
CA TRP A 226 18.07 -13.53 -14.04
C TRP A 226 17.70 -14.32 -12.78
N PHE A 227 16.51 -14.11 -12.22
CA PHE A 227 16.01 -14.88 -11.06
C PHE A 227 15.77 -16.36 -11.39
N CYS A 228 15.24 -16.67 -12.57
CA CYS A 228 15.07 -18.05 -13.01
C CYS A 228 16.42 -18.76 -13.23
N ASN A 229 17.41 -18.09 -13.84
CA ASN A 229 18.74 -18.68 -14.01
C ASN A 229 19.47 -18.87 -12.67
N TYR A 230 19.33 -17.92 -11.74
CA TYR A 230 19.95 -17.98 -10.41
C TYR A 230 19.47 -19.19 -9.59
N PHE A 231 18.16 -19.47 -9.61
CA PHE A 231 17.58 -20.64 -8.94
C PHE A 231 17.97 -21.96 -9.61
N THR A 232 18.04 -21.97 -10.95
CA THR A 232 18.39 -23.19 -11.70
C THR A 232 19.87 -23.55 -11.51
N ILE A 233 20.76 -22.56 -11.43
CA ILE A 233 22.20 -22.75 -11.17
C ILE A 233 22.43 -23.19 -9.71
N PHE A 234 21.72 -22.63 -8.74
CA PHE A 234 21.84 -23.06 -7.33
C PHE A 234 21.38 -24.51 -7.13
N TYR A 235 20.33 -24.94 -7.84
CA TYR A 235 19.82 -26.31 -7.74
C TYR A 235 20.69 -27.34 -8.45
N PHE A 236 21.30 -26.99 -9.59
CA PHE A 236 22.20 -27.90 -10.32
C PHE A 236 23.56 -28.10 -9.65
N PHE A 237 24.07 -27.11 -8.91
CA PHE A 237 25.38 -27.18 -8.25
C PHE A 237 25.34 -27.59 -6.77
N GLY A 238 24.17 -27.95 -6.24
CA GLY A 238 24.01 -28.46 -4.88
C GLY A 238 24.72 -29.78 -4.58
N ASN A 239 25.50 -30.35 -5.51
CA ASN A 239 26.11 -31.67 -5.33
C ASN A 239 27.60 -31.82 -5.71
N ILE A 240 28.35 -30.76 -6.03
CA ILE A 240 29.80 -30.92 -6.32
C ILE A 240 30.65 -29.78 -5.73
N ASN A 241 31.54 -30.16 -4.79
CA ASN A 241 32.73 -29.47 -4.24
C ASN A 241 32.73 -27.92 -4.19
N THR A 242 32.60 -27.41 -2.96
CA THR A 242 32.45 -25.98 -2.57
C THR A 242 33.58 -25.03 -2.99
N LYS A 243 34.76 -25.53 -3.38
CA LYS A 243 35.87 -24.67 -3.81
C LYS A 243 35.75 -24.17 -5.26
N LEU A 244 35.18 -24.97 -6.18
CA LEU A 244 35.10 -24.57 -7.60
C LEU A 244 34.00 -23.51 -7.85
N SER A 245 32.91 -23.61 -7.09
CA SER A 245 31.77 -22.68 -7.15
C SER A 245 32.17 -21.24 -6.76
N PHE A 246 33.09 -21.10 -5.80
CA PHE A 246 33.57 -19.78 -5.37
C PHE A 246 34.44 -19.08 -6.44
N TYR A 247 35.33 -19.82 -7.12
CA TYR A 247 36.16 -19.23 -8.20
C TYR A 247 35.33 -18.82 -9.42
N PHE A 248 34.27 -19.58 -9.74
CA PHE A 248 33.33 -19.21 -10.80
C PHE A 248 32.53 -17.94 -10.44
N TYR A 249 32.08 -17.84 -9.19
CA TYR A 249 31.34 -16.67 -8.69
C TYR A 249 32.19 -15.39 -8.71
N VAL A 250 33.45 -15.47 -8.26
CA VAL A 250 34.38 -14.33 -8.30
C VAL A 250 34.71 -13.93 -9.74
N SER A 251 34.86 -14.89 -10.65
CA SER A 251 35.16 -14.61 -12.07
C SER A 251 34.00 -13.93 -12.80
N ILE A 252 32.75 -14.32 -12.49
CA ILE A 252 31.54 -13.70 -13.05
C ILE A 252 31.37 -12.27 -12.53
N ILE A 253 31.67 -12.01 -11.25
CA ILE A 253 31.66 -10.65 -10.69
C ILE A 253 32.72 -9.78 -11.35
N TYR A 254 33.94 -10.30 -11.58
CA TYR A 254 34.99 -9.54 -12.27
C TYR A 254 34.64 -9.22 -13.72
N LEU A 255 34.01 -10.15 -14.46
CA LEU A 255 33.52 -9.89 -15.81
C LEU A 255 32.38 -8.87 -15.83
N TYR A 256 31.50 -8.88 -14.83
CA TYR A 256 30.43 -7.90 -14.69
C TYR A 256 30.97 -6.47 -14.46
N TYR A 257 31.97 -6.32 -13.59
CA TYR A 257 32.64 -5.03 -13.39
C TYR A 257 33.46 -4.58 -14.62
N PHE A 258 34.03 -5.50 -15.39
CA PHE A 258 34.80 -5.18 -16.60
C PHE A 258 33.89 -4.68 -17.74
N VAL A 259 32.69 -5.25 -17.90
CA VAL A 259 31.70 -4.80 -18.90
C VAL A 259 31.09 -3.45 -18.54
N TYR A 260 30.91 -3.16 -17.25
CA TYR A 260 30.35 -1.88 -16.78
C TYR A 260 31.34 -0.70 -16.85
N TRP A 261 32.63 -0.95 -17.11
CA TRP A 261 33.67 0.09 -17.25
C TRP A 261 34.00 0.43 -18.71
N ILE A 262 33.44 -0.31 -19.67
CA ILE A 262 33.68 -0.15 -21.12
C ILE A 262 32.47 0.48 -21.85
N ILE A 263 31.38 0.78 -21.13
CA ILE A 263 30.23 1.57 -21.60
C ILE A 263 30.21 2.90 -20.85
#